data_AF-A0AA42T388-F1
#
_entry.id   AF-A0AA42T388-F1
#
_cell.length_a   1.000
_cell.length_b   1.000
_cell.length_c   1.000
_cell.angle_alpha   90.00
_cell.angle_beta   90.00
_cell.angle_gamma   90.00
#
_symmetry.space_group_name_H-M   'P 1'
#
loop_
_entity.id
_entity.type
_entity.pdbx_description
1 polymer ?
#
loop_
_entity_poly.entity_id
_entity_poly.type
_entity_poly.pdbx_seq_one_letter_code
_entity_poly.pdbx_strand_id
1 'polypeptide(L)'
;MIDVQYSQNVSIQQLSDNAFLLRVNDAKVYQYLLRQCGKGFGWERSIQKSQSFLNGDIEYHINVSDIPLENFGRDFFMLEPELLNNIAKS
;
A
#
# COMPACT_ATOMS: atom_id res chain seq x y z
N MET A 1 4.25 16.61 1.60
CA MET A 1 3.71 15.29 2.01
C MET A 1 2.27 15.24 1.54
N ILE A 2 1.97 14.36 0.59
CA ILE A 2 0.64 14.19 0.03
C ILE A 2 0.07 12.91 0.65
N ASP A 3 -1.15 13.00 1.19
CA ASP A 3 -1.88 11.85 1.72
C ASP A 3 -3.14 11.66 0.86
N VAL A 4 -3.33 10.45 0.36
CA VAL A 4 -4.42 10.10 -0.57
C VAL A 4 -5.15 8.88 -0.02
N GLN A 5 -6.44 9.04 0.25
CA GLN A 5 -7.32 7.90 0.48
C GLN A 5 -7.57 7.20 -0.85
N TYR A 6 -6.90 6.07 -1.08
CA TYR A 6 -6.91 5.38 -2.37
C TYR A 6 -8.09 4.43 -2.53
N SER A 7 -8.40 3.66 -1.49
CA SER A 7 -9.58 2.80 -1.41
C SER A 7 -10.16 2.84 0.00
N GLN A 8 -11.22 2.11 0.32
CA GLN A 8 -11.83 2.14 1.66
C GLN A 8 -10.84 1.76 2.77
N ASN A 9 -9.96 0.79 2.52
CA ASN A 9 -9.03 0.25 3.51
C ASN A 9 -7.57 0.58 3.22
N VAL A 10 -7.29 1.44 2.24
CA VAL A 10 -5.91 1.77 1.81
C VAL A 10 -5.75 3.26 1.66
N SER A 11 -4.80 3.84 2.41
CA SER A 11 -4.29 5.18 2.17
C SER A 11 -2.83 5.13 1.73
N ILE A 12 -2.46 6.11 0.90
CA ILE A 12 -1.10 6.27 0.38
C ILE A 12 -0.57 7.60 0.86
N GLN A 13 0.54 7.57 1.57
CA GLN A 13 1.26 8.75 2.00
C GLN A 13 2.59 8.83 1.24
N GLN A 14 2.78 9.90 0.46
CA GLN A 14 4.06 10.18 -0.19
C GLN A 14 5.02 10.85 0.81
N LEU A 15 6.09 10.14 1.17
CA LEU A 15 7.11 10.59 2.11
C LEU A 15 8.21 11.42 1.40
N SER A 16 8.58 11.02 0.19
CA SER A 16 9.52 11.71 -0.71
C SER A 16 9.20 11.38 -2.17
N ASP A 17 10.03 11.84 -3.12
CA ASP A 17 9.86 11.54 -4.55
C ASP A 17 10.05 10.05 -4.90
N ASN A 18 10.67 9.29 -4.00
CA ASN A 18 10.99 7.88 -4.18
C ASN A 18 10.57 6.98 -3.00
N ALA A 19 9.76 7.51 -2.07
CA ALA A 19 9.31 6.75 -0.91
C ALA A 19 7.84 7.00 -0.59
N PHE A 20 7.12 5.91 -0.34
CA PHE A 20 5.68 5.86 -0.13
C PHE A 20 5.37 4.97 1.08
N LEU A 21 4.34 5.34 1.83
CA LEU A 21 3.79 4.51 2.89
C LEU A 21 2.36 4.13 2.50
N LEU A 22 2.10 2.83 2.39
CA LEU A 22 0.75 2.28 2.28
C LEU A 22 0.26 1.95 3.68
N ARG A 23 -0.84 2.57 4.11
CA ARG A 23 -1.52 2.20 5.36
C ARG A 23 -2.76 1.39 5.03
N VAL A 24 -2.91 0.25 5.69
CA VAL A 24 -3.92 -0.74 5.36
C VAL A 24 -4.64 -1.21 6.61
N ASN A 25 -5.95 -1.01 6.65
CA ASN A 25 -6.80 -1.33 7.82
C ASN A 25 -7.54 -2.66 7.69
N ASP A 26 -7.21 -3.46 6.67
CA ASP A 26 -7.78 -4.78 6.44
C ASP A 26 -6.67 -5.81 6.17
N ALA A 27 -6.74 -6.95 6.88
CA ALA A 27 -5.71 -7.98 6.79
C ALA A 27 -5.68 -8.69 5.42
N LYS A 28 -6.83 -8.88 4.75
CA LYS A 28 -6.89 -9.54 3.44
C LYS A 28 -6.29 -8.64 2.36
N VAL A 29 -6.65 -7.35 2.40
CA VAL A 29 -6.09 -6.34 1.52
C VAL A 29 -4.58 -6.20 1.75
N TYR A 30 -4.12 -6.20 3.00
CA TYR A 30 -2.69 -6.15 3.32
C TYR A 30 -1.93 -7.34 2.73
N GLN A 31 -2.44 -8.56 2.90
CA GLN A 31 -1.81 -9.76 2.33
C GLN A 31 -1.78 -9.73 0.80
N TYR A 32 -2.84 -9.22 0.17
CA TYR A 32 -2.86 -9.03 -1.28
C TYR A 32 -1.82 -8.02 -1.74
N LEU A 33 -1.78 -6.84 -1.11
CA LEU A 33 -0.83 -5.78 -1.45
C LEU A 33 0.62 -6.20 -1.23
N LEU A 34 0.93 -6.96 -0.18
CA LEU A 34 2.26 -7.53 0.02
C LEU A 34 2.70 -8.43 -1.15
N ARG A 35 1.77 -9.22 -1.70
CA ARG A 35 2.06 -10.08 -2.86
C ARG A 35 2.24 -9.26 -4.12
N GLN A 36 1.41 -8.24 -4.35
CA GLN A 36 1.53 -7.35 -5.50
C GLN A 36 2.82 -6.54 -5.44
N CYS A 37 3.10 -5.86 -4.33
CA CYS A 37 4.34 -5.10 -4.17
C CYS A 37 5.56 -6.02 -4.29
N GLY A 38 5.60 -7.14 -3.57
CA GLY A 38 6.77 -8.03 -3.59
C GLY A 38 7.01 -8.69 -4.95
N LYS A 39 5.99 -9.38 -5.49
CA LYS A 39 6.13 -10.23 -6.69
C LYS A 39 5.50 -9.65 -7.94
N GLY A 40 4.32 -9.03 -7.82
CA GLY A 40 3.60 -8.46 -8.97
C GLY A 40 4.37 -7.32 -9.63
N PHE A 41 4.92 -6.43 -8.81
CA PHE A 41 5.68 -5.27 -9.25
C PHE A 41 7.21 -5.46 -9.13
N GLY A 42 7.64 -6.53 -8.45
CA GLY A 42 9.06 -6.83 -8.25
C GLY A 42 9.75 -5.94 -7.20
N TRP A 43 9.01 -5.36 -6.25
CA TRP A 43 9.51 -4.44 -5.24
C TRP A 43 10.00 -5.13 -3.97
N GLU A 44 10.27 -6.43 -3.99
CA GLU A 44 10.62 -7.21 -2.80
C GLU A 44 11.78 -6.62 -1.97
N ARG A 45 12.77 -6.01 -2.63
CA ARG A 45 13.92 -5.34 -1.97
C ARG A 45 13.64 -3.91 -1.52
N SER A 46 12.57 -3.34 -2.02
CA SER A 46 12.13 -1.95 -1.80
C SER A 46 11.02 -1.85 -0.76
N ILE A 47 10.51 -2.98 -0.24
CA ILE A 47 9.44 -2.97 0.77
C ILE A 47 9.93 -3.33 2.16
N GLN A 48 9.48 -2.56 3.13
CA GLN A 48 9.57 -2.87 4.56
C GLN A 48 8.16 -2.97 5.14
N LYS A 49 7.98 -3.90 6.07
CA LYS A 49 6.69 -4.20 6.67
C LYS A 49 6.70 -3.74 8.12
N SER A 50 5.64 -3.05 8.53
CA SER A 50 5.41 -2.71 9.92
C SER A 50 3.92 -2.75 10.22
N GLN A 51 3.57 -2.57 11.48
CA GLN A 51 2.19 -2.44 11.91
C GLN A 51 2.14 -1.49 13.10
N SER A 52 1.00 -0.85 13.28
CA SER A 52 0.72 0.03 14.41
C SER A 52 -0.72 -0.19 14.88
N PHE A 53 -1.10 0.52 15.94
CA PHE A 53 -2.48 0.53 16.41
C PHE A 53 -3.04 1.94 16.26
N LEU A 54 -4.16 2.05 15.54
CA LEU A 54 -4.90 3.28 15.35
C LEU A 54 -6.25 3.13 16.05
N ASN A 55 -6.48 3.92 17.10
CA ASN A 55 -7.71 3.88 17.90
C ASN A 55 -8.07 2.50 18.49
N GLY A 56 -7.07 1.63 18.70
CA GLY A 56 -7.25 0.27 19.20
C GLY A 56 -7.35 -0.79 18.11
N ASP A 57 -7.51 -0.41 16.85
CA ASP A 57 -7.51 -1.30 15.70
C ASP A 57 -6.11 -1.42 15.09
N ILE A 58 -5.79 -2.58 14.50
CA ILE A 58 -4.50 -2.79 13.83
C ILE A 58 -4.50 -2.06 12.50
N GLU A 59 -3.47 -1.24 12.28
CA GLU A 59 -3.16 -0.64 10.98
C GLU A 59 -1.83 -1.23 10.48
N TYR A 60 -1.88 -1.90 9.33
CA TYR A 60 -0.71 -2.48 8.69
C TYR A 60 -0.03 -1.47 7.78
N HIS A 61 1.29 -1.52 7.70
CA HIS A 61 2.11 -0.59 6.94
C HIS A 61 3.01 -1.32 5.97
N ILE A 62 3.03 -0.85 4.72
CA ILE A 62 4.01 -1.22 3.71
C ILE A 62 4.77 0.05 3.33
N ASN A 63 6.00 0.16 3.82
CA ASN A 63 6.90 1.23 3.42
C ASN A 63 7.61 0.80 2.14
N VAL A 64 7.51 1.62 1.10
CA VAL A 64 8.08 1.39 -0.23
C VAL A 64 9.15 2.46 -0.44
N SER A 65 10.41 2.06 -0.63
CA SER A 65 11.54 2.97 -0.86
C SER A 65 12.24 2.68 -2.19
N ASP A 66 13.01 3.64 -2.68
CA ASP A 66 13.82 3.52 -3.89
C ASP A 66 12.98 3.28 -5.17
N ILE A 67 11.72 3.70 -5.16
CA ILE A 67 10.81 3.62 -6.31
C ILE A 67 10.39 5.02 -6.70
N PRO A 68 10.83 5.56 -7.84
CA PRO A 68 10.40 6.88 -8.30
C PRO A 68 8.87 6.96 -8.43
N LEU A 69 8.29 8.13 -8.15
CA LEU A 69 6.85 8.40 -8.25
C LEU A 69 6.22 7.91 -9.56
N GLU A 70 6.91 8.08 -10.68
CA GLU A 70 6.42 7.61 -11.99
C GLU A 70 6.26 6.09 -12.03
N ASN A 71 7.25 5.34 -11.54
CA ASN A 71 7.19 3.88 -11.48
C ASN A 71 6.15 3.41 -10.47
N PHE A 72 6.09 4.05 -9.30
CA PHE A 72 5.08 3.74 -8.30
C PHE A 72 3.67 3.94 -8.87
N GLY A 73 3.41 5.09 -9.48
CA GLY A 73 2.10 5.40 -10.06
C GLY A 73 1.74 4.48 -11.21
N ARG A 74 2.69 4.16 -12.10
CA ARG A 74 2.47 3.24 -13.22
C ARG A 74 2.05 1.85 -12.74
N ASP A 75 2.72 1.31 -11.73
CA ASP A 75 2.49 -0.07 -11.30
C ASP A 75 1.34 -0.17 -10.28
N PHE A 76 1.30 0.72 -9.28
CA PHE A 76 0.31 0.67 -8.19
C PHE A 76 -1.10 1.05 -8.66
N PHE A 77 -1.23 2.07 -9.51
CA PHE A 77 -2.54 2.54 -9.95
C PHE A 77 -3.21 1.62 -10.97
N MET A 78 -2.55 0.52 -11.40
CA MET A 78 -3.23 -0.59 -12.07
C MET A 78 -4.16 -1.37 -11.14
N LEU A 79 -3.96 -1.28 -9.81
CA LEU A 79 -4.84 -1.90 -8.83
C LEU A 79 -6.05 -0.99 -8.57
N GLU A 80 -7.14 -1.20 -9.31
CA GLU A 80 -8.34 -0.38 -9.15
C GLU A 80 -8.82 -0.33 -7.68
N PRO A 81 -9.24 0.84 -7.16
CA PRO A 81 -9.78 0.97 -5.81
C PRO A 81 -10.92 -0.03 -5.53
N GLU A 82 -11.79 -0.27 -6.50
CA GLU A 82 -12.91 -1.23 -6.41
C GLU A 82 -12.43 -2.66 -6.17
N LEU A 83 -11.34 -3.08 -6.82
CA LEU A 83 -10.74 -4.39 -6.60
C LEU A 83 -10.31 -4.56 -5.14
N LEU A 84 -9.62 -3.55 -4.58
CA LEU A 84 -9.17 -3.57 -3.19
C LEU A 84 -10.35 -3.58 -2.22
N ASN A 85 -11.41 -2.83 -2.52
CA ASN A 85 -12.64 -2.83 -1.73
C ASN A 85 -13.35 -4.20 -1.75
N ASN A 86 -13.33 -4.91 -2.88
CA ASN A 86 -13.94 -6.21 -3.01
C ASN A 86 -13.15 -7.31 -2.29
N ILE A 87 -11.82 -7.21 -2.23
CA ILE A 87 -10.97 -8.14 -1.48
C ILE A 87 -11.30 -8.12 0.02
N ALA A 88 -11.62 -6.95 0.58
CA ALA A 88 -12.01 -6.86 2.00
C ALA A 88 -13.37 -7.53 2.29
N LYS A 89 -14.27 -7.56 1.30
CA LYS A 89 -15.65 -8.10 1.44
C LYS A 89 -15.73 -9.62 1.23
N SER A 90 -14.81 -10.19 0.45
CA SER A 90 -14.71 -11.64 0.20
C SER A 90 -14.06 -12.33 1.38
#